data_AF-A0AA36EK25-F1
#
_entry.id   AF-A0AA36EK25-F1
#
_cell.length_a   1.000
_cell.length_b   1.000
_cell.length_c   1.000
_cell.angle_alpha   90.00
_cell.angle_beta   90.00
_cell.angle_gamma   90.00
#
_symmetry.space_group_name_H-M   'P 1'
#
loop_
_entity.id
_entity.type
_entity.pdbx_description
1 polymer ?
#
loop_
_entity_poly.entity_id
_entity_poly.type
_entity_poly.pdbx_seq_one_letter_code
_entity_poly.pdbx_strand_id
1 'polypeptide(L)'
;MLNTTGEDVEDNPMAVEVDKSDISGLTWMKVPWTNQLVVRIKDGLKYKFIGFRDQDVISLTNFIQNSCGLTTEKKQLSISGKNWGEVDLNGNMLSFLVGSKQAFEVSLADVSQTQLQGKNDVILEFHVDDTTGANEKDSLMEISFQLKPSYVFSSHLSFNVVQINPGQLKVHPGGILWKKQGGGKAVEVDKSDISGLTWMKVPRTNQLAVRIKDGLKYKFTGFRDQDVISLTNFFQNSCGLTTEEKQPMTFSDDITTILSSINLNGSIQPMTFSDDITTI
;
A
#
# COMPACT_ATOMS: atom_id res chain seq x y z
N MET A 1 39.91 -1.90 20.55
CA MET A 1 40.01 -0.64 21.33
C MET A 1 40.39 0.46 20.37
N LEU A 2 39.51 1.44 20.15
CA LEU A 2 39.87 2.70 19.50
C LEU A 2 39.94 3.74 20.62
N ASN A 3 41.11 4.35 20.78
CA ASN A 3 41.46 5.26 21.87
C ASN A 3 40.96 6.66 21.53
N THR A 4 40.21 7.29 22.43
CA THR A 4 39.83 8.72 22.37
C THR A 4 40.73 9.48 23.34
N THR A 5 41.57 10.38 22.82
CA THR A 5 42.32 11.34 23.63
C THR A 5 41.50 12.61 23.80
N GLY A 6 41.22 12.97 25.05
CA GLY A 6 40.59 14.22 25.46
C GLY A 6 40.10 14.09 26.90
N GLU A 7 40.81 14.74 27.82
CA GLU A 7 40.57 14.75 29.27
C GLU A 7 39.18 15.28 29.65
N ASP A 8 38.68 14.71 30.75
CA ASP A 8 37.65 15.23 31.67
C ASP A 8 36.23 15.44 31.15
N VAL A 9 35.52 14.33 30.90
CA VAL A 9 34.10 14.21 31.25
C VAL A 9 33.87 12.82 31.86
N GLU A 10 33.54 12.81 33.14
CA GLU A 10 32.96 11.65 33.84
C GLU A 10 31.58 11.39 33.23
N ASP A 11 31.47 10.49 32.25
CA ASP A 11 30.21 9.82 31.97
C ASP A 11 30.44 8.50 31.23
N ASN A 12 29.99 7.44 31.89
CA ASN A 12 29.97 6.06 31.45
C ASN A 12 29.48 5.96 29.98
N PRO A 13 30.31 5.54 29.00
CA PRO A 13 29.78 5.33 27.65
C PRO A 13 28.75 4.21 27.75
N MET A 14 27.45 4.51 27.56
CA MET A 14 26.38 3.52 27.61
C MET A 14 26.71 2.39 26.63
N ALA A 15 27.25 1.30 27.18
CA ALA A 15 27.49 0.09 26.42
C ALA A 15 26.14 -0.57 26.18
N VAL A 16 25.76 -0.68 24.91
CA VAL A 16 24.57 -1.42 24.51
C VAL A 16 25.01 -2.84 24.16
N GLU A 17 24.59 -3.80 24.97
CA GLU A 17 24.78 -5.22 24.71
C GLU A 17 23.47 -5.82 24.18
N VAL A 18 23.58 -6.61 23.10
CA VAL A 18 22.43 -7.26 22.46
C VAL A 18 22.74 -8.74 22.32
N ASP A 19 21.92 -9.59 22.93
CA ASP A 19 22.06 -11.03 22.77
C ASP A 19 21.76 -11.43 21.31
N LYS A 20 22.57 -12.34 20.78
CA LYS A 20 22.40 -12.83 19.40
C LYS A 20 20.99 -13.35 19.15
N SER A 21 20.38 -14.03 20.13
CA SER A 21 19.06 -14.62 20.02
C SER A 21 17.96 -13.56 19.90
N ASP A 22 18.21 -12.32 20.33
CA ASP A 22 17.25 -11.23 20.26
C ASP A 22 17.33 -10.47 18.93
N ILE A 23 18.41 -10.63 18.17
CA ILE A 23 18.58 -10.02 16.85
C ILE A 23 17.60 -10.65 15.86
N SER A 24 16.69 -9.83 15.33
CA SER A 24 15.73 -10.21 14.29
C SER A 24 16.16 -9.77 12.88
N GLY A 25 17.09 -8.84 12.77
CA GLY A 25 17.59 -8.41 11.46
C GLY A 25 18.81 -7.50 11.52
N LEU A 26 19.61 -7.53 10.46
CA LEU A 26 20.79 -6.71 10.29
C LEU A 26 20.77 -6.08 8.90
N THR A 27 20.84 -4.75 8.84
CA THR A 27 20.73 -4.03 7.57
C THR A 27 21.80 -2.95 7.43
N TRP A 28 22.57 -3.03 6.36
CA TRP A 28 23.46 -1.98 5.90
C TRP A 28 22.71 -0.96 5.07
N MET A 29 22.93 0.32 5.36
CA MET A 29 22.41 1.43 4.56
C MET A 29 23.53 2.42 4.27
N LYS A 30 23.55 2.92 3.03
CA LYS A 30 24.39 4.08 2.68
C LYS A 30 23.68 5.33 3.17
N VAL A 31 24.38 6.13 3.97
CA VAL A 31 23.93 7.43 4.48
C VAL A 31 24.94 8.50 4.02
N PRO A 32 24.62 9.81 4.12
CA PRO A 32 25.57 10.84 3.75
C PRO A 32 26.95 10.62 4.40
N TRP A 33 27.99 10.61 3.57
CA TRP A 33 29.41 10.47 3.96
C TRP A 33 29.87 9.16 4.60
N THR A 34 28.97 8.25 5.00
CA THR A 34 29.34 7.03 5.73
C THR A 34 28.35 5.87 5.50
N ASN A 35 28.55 4.74 6.19
CA ASN A 35 27.60 3.62 6.22
C ASN A 35 27.00 3.47 7.62
N GLN A 36 25.76 3.01 7.64
CA GLN A 36 25.01 2.70 8.85
C GLN A 36 24.72 1.20 8.91
N LEU A 37 24.98 0.58 10.07
CA LEU A 37 24.45 -0.74 10.42
C LEU A 37 23.24 -0.56 11.33
N VAL A 38 22.10 -1.10 10.91
CA VAL A 38 20.89 -1.17 11.72
C VAL A 38 20.76 -2.58 12.28
N VAL A 39 20.72 -2.68 13.60
CA VAL A 39 20.42 -3.93 14.32
C VAL A 39 18.98 -3.86 14.78
N ARG A 40 18.13 -4.74 14.25
CA ARG A 40 16.73 -4.89 14.64
C ARG A 40 16.62 -6.00 15.66
N ILE A 41 15.87 -5.75 16.73
CA ILE A 41 15.58 -6.71 17.80
C ILE A 41 14.14 -7.22 17.66
N LYS A 42 13.82 -8.38 18.23
CA LYS A 42 12.49 -9.03 18.15
C LYS A 42 11.31 -8.12 18.55
N ASP A 43 11.51 -7.19 19.49
CA ASP A 43 10.46 -6.26 19.95
C ASP A 43 10.33 -4.99 19.07
N GLY A 44 10.97 -4.98 17.90
CA GLY A 44 10.90 -3.87 16.95
C GLY A 44 11.85 -2.71 17.26
N LEU A 45 12.52 -2.72 18.42
CA LEU A 45 13.62 -1.81 18.75
C LEU A 45 14.75 -1.91 17.72
N LYS A 46 15.37 -0.76 17.42
CA LYS A 46 16.45 -0.63 16.44
C LYS A 46 17.61 0.16 17.02
N TYR A 47 18.80 -0.41 16.96
CA TYR A 47 20.04 0.31 17.21
C TYR A 47 20.70 0.69 15.89
N LYS A 48 21.06 1.96 15.75
CA LYS A 48 21.68 2.52 14.54
C LYS A 48 23.12 2.88 14.85
N PHE A 49 24.05 2.16 14.26
CA PHE A 49 25.48 2.44 14.36
C PHE A 49 25.93 3.12 13.06
N ILE A 50 26.41 4.36 13.14
CA ILE A 50 26.86 5.17 12.01
C ILE A 50 28.37 5.41 12.09
N GLY A 51 29.01 5.71 10.94
CA GLY A 51 30.43 6.06 10.89
C GLY A 51 31.33 5.00 10.23
N PHE A 52 30.75 3.91 9.73
CA PHE A 52 31.53 2.85 9.08
C PHE A 52 32.00 3.24 7.67
N ARG A 53 33.29 3.03 7.39
CA ARG A 53 33.85 3.18 6.05
C ARG A 53 33.46 1.99 5.17
N ASP A 54 33.59 2.13 3.86
CA ASP A 54 33.20 1.07 2.92
C ASP A 54 33.98 -0.25 3.14
N GLN A 55 35.24 -0.17 3.57
CA GLN A 55 36.05 -1.34 3.93
C GLN A 55 35.59 -2.03 5.23
N ASP A 56 35.00 -1.27 6.16
CA ASP A 56 34.52 -1.79 7.44
C ASP A 56 33.24 -2.62 7.20
N VAL A 57 32.38 -2.21 6.25
CA VAL A 57 31.17 -2.96 5.86
C VAL A 57 31.49 -4.39 5.45
N ILE A 58 32.50 -4.59 4.60
CA ILE A 58 32.88 -5.93 4.10
C ILE A 58 33.42 -6.77 5.27
N SER A 59 34.34 -6.20 6.04
CA SER A 59 34.99 -6.91 7.15
C SER A 59 33.99 -7.31 8.24
N LEU A 60 33.08 -6.40 8.61
CA LEU A 60 32.04 -6.65 9.61
C LEU A 60 30.99 -7.64 9.13
N THR A 61 30.58 -7.56 7.86
CA THR A 61 29.63 -8.53 7.29
C THR A 61 30.18 -9.95 7.37
N ASN A 62 31.44 -10.15 6.98
CA ASN A 62 32.11 -11.45 7.07
C ASN A 62 32.24 -11.92 8.52
N PHE A 63 32.61 -11.02 9.43
CA PHE A 63 32.73 -11.35 10.85
C PHE A 63 31.39 -11.78 11.45
N ILE A 64 30.31 -11.04 11.19
CA ILE A 64 28.96 -11.34 11.69
C ILE A 64 28.47 -12.69 11.14
N GLN A 65 28.70 -12.95 9.85
CA GLN A 65 28.32 -14.23 9.25
C GLN A 65 29.11 -15.40 9.85
N ASN A 66 30.43 -15.27 9.99
CA ASN A 66 31.29 -16.37 10.44
C ASN A 66 31.19 -16.62 11.95
N SER A 67 31.03 -15.58 12.75
CA SER A 67 31.04 -15.67 14.21
C SER A 67 29.63 -15.83 14.79
N CYS A 68 28.66 -15.09 14.24
CA CYS A 68 27.29 -15.11 14.73
C CYS A 68 26.36 -15.96 13.85
N GLY A 69 26.75 -16.36 12.63
CA GLY A 69 25.85 -17.08 11.72
C GLY A 69 24.67 -16.24 11.25
N LEU A 70 24.76 -14.91 11.35
CA LEU A 70 23.70 -13.98 10.98
C LEU A 70 24.02 -13.35 9.63
N THR A 71 23.00 -13.26 8.77
CA THR A 71 23.10 -12.62 7.46
C THR A 71 22.76 -11.13 7.56
N THR A 72 23.51 -10.28 6.86
CA THR A 72 23.19 -8.85 6.72
C THR A 72 22.58 -8.54 5.37
N GLU A 73 21.60 -7.65 5.32
CA GLU A 73 20.99 -7.16 4.09
C GLU A 73 21.54 -5.77 3.71
N LYS A 74 21.45 -5.40 2.43
CA LYS A 74 21.71 -4.02 1.99
C LYS A 74 20.39 -3.37 1.60
N LYS A 75 20.09 -2.23 2.20
CA LYS A 75 18.89 -1.44 1.90
C LYS A 75 19.28 -0.06 1.37
N GLN A 76 18.69 0.32 0.23
CA GLN A 76 18.88 1.64 -0.35
C GLN A 76 17.75 2.57 0.08
N LEU A 77 18.10 3.74 0.62
CA LEU A 77 17.15 4.79 0.95
C LEU A 77 16.69 5.57 -0.30
N SER A 78 15.51 6.17 -0.23
CA SER A 78 15.07 7.13 -1.24
C SER A 78 15.85 8.44 -1.10
N ILE A 79 16.60 8.80 -2.13
CA ILE A 79 17.35 10.07 -2.23
C ILE A 79 16.66 11.08 -3.15
N SER A 80 15.38 10.88 -3.44
CA SER A 80 14.66 11.68 -4.44
C SER A 80 14.21 13.06 -3.94
N GLY A 81 14.23 13.30 -2.63
CA GLY A 81 13.72 14.53 -2.01
C GLY A 81 12.20 14.71 -2.09
N LYS A 82 11.46 13.72 -2.61
CA LYS A 82 9.99 13.79 -2.70
C LYS A 82 9.36 13.67 -1.31
N ASN A 83 8.37 14.50 -1.05
CA ASN A 83 7.58 14.52 0.18
C ASN A 83 6.18 13.90 0.01
N TRP A 84 5.96 13.14 -1.06
CA TRP A 84 4.75 12.35 -1.28
C TRP A 84 5.10 10.87 -1.39
N GLY A 85 4.28 10.03 -0.77
CA GLY A 85 4.61 8.62 -0.60
C GLY A 85 3.56 7.86 0.20
N GLU A 86 3.95 6.68 0.63
CA GLU A 86 3.17 5.79 1.49
C GLU A 86 3.71 5.85 2.91
N VAL A 87 2.82 5.72 3.90
CA VAL A 87 3.19 5.54 5.30
C VAL A 87 2.93 4.07 5.64
N ASP A 88 3.97 3.39 6.11
CA ASP A 88 3.91 2.00 6.57
C ASP A 88 4.14 1.95 8.08
N LEU A 89 3.27 1.25 8.80
CA LEU A 89 3.35 1.07 10.25
C LEU A 89 3.70 -0.38 10.55
N ASN A 90 4.89 -0.60 11.10
CA ASN A 90 5.39 -1.93 11.42
C ASN A 90 5.84 -1.99 12.89
N GLY A 91 4.96 -2.50 13.75
CA GLY A 91 5.15 -2.49 15.19
C GLY A 91 5.27 -1.06 15.72
N ASN A 92 6.36 -0.76 16.43
CA ASN A 92 6.64 0.56 17.00
C ASN A 92 7.33 1.53 16.03
N MET A 93 7.31 1.26 14.72
CA MET A 93 8.03 2.07 13.73
C MET A 93 7.09 2.57 12.63
N LEU A 94 7.20 3.87 12.34
CA LEU A 94 6.59 4.51 11.18
C LEU A 94 7.65 4.68 10.10
N SER A 95 7.41 4.12 8.91
CA SER A 95 8.28 4.27 7.73
C SER A 95 7.57 5.09 6.66
N PHE A 96 8.23 6.14 6.15
CA PHE A 96 7.77 6.88 4.98
C PHE A 96 8.45 6.33 3.72
N LEU A 97 7.67 5.86 2.75
CA LEU A 97 8.14 5.19 1.54
C LEU A 97 7.88 6.07 0.32
N VAL A 98 8.90 6.24 -0.53
CA VAL A 98 8.78 6.92 -1.82
C VAL A 98 9.17 5.95 -2.93
N GLY A 99 8.18 5.50 -3.71
CA GLY A 99 8.39 4.54 -4.79
C GLY A 99 9.05 3.26 -4.29
N SER A 100 8.43 2.63 -3.28
CA SER A 100 8.87 1.43 -2.55
C SER A 100 10.22 1.48 -1.83
N LYS A 101 10.91 2.63 -1.84
CA LYS A 101 12.14 2.85 -1.06
C LYS A 101 11.84 3.67 0.19
N GLN A 102 12.39 3.26 1.33
CA GLN A 102 12.29 4.01 2.57
C GLN A 102 13.01 5.35 2.42
N ALA A 103 12.29 6.45 2.62
CA ALA A 103 12.86 7.79 2.70
C ALA A 103 13.35 8.05 4.13
N PHE A 104 12.48 7.89 5.12
CA PHE A 104 12.83 7.99 6.53
C PHE A 104 12.00 7.04 7.38
N GLU A 105 12.41 6.88 8.63
CA GLU A 105 11.71 6.07 9.62
C GLU A 105 11.84 6.70 11.01
N VAL A 106 10.76 6.68 11.76
CA VAL A 106 10.62 7.27 13.10
C VAL A 106 10.09 6.23 14.07
N SER A 107 10.62 6.18 15.30
CA SER A 107 10.05 5.33 16.34
C SER A 107 8.83 6.01 16.94
N LEU A 108 7.74 5.27 17.08
CA LEU A 108 6.54 5.75 17.73
C LEU A 108 6.71 5.92 19.24
N ALA A 109 7.76 5.33 19.83
CA ALA A 109 8.13 5.58 21.23
C ALA A 109 8.72 6.99 21.45
N ASP A 110 9.29 7.59 20.41
CA ASP A 110 9.85 8.95 20.48
C ASP A 110 8.75 10.03 20.36
N VAL A 111 7.57 9.64 19.86
CA VAL A 111 6.40 10.51 19.69
C VAL A 111 5.77 10.77 21.06
N SER A 112 5.72 12.03 21.47
CA SER A 112 5.09 12.47 22.71
C SER A 112 3.58 12.59 22.58
N GLN A 113 3.10 13.09 21.44
CA GLN A 113 1.70 13.34 21.19
C GLN A 113 1.35 13.16 19.71
N THR A 114 0.11 12.77 19.43
CA THR A 114 -0.46 12.75 18.07
C THR A 114 -1.73 13.57 18.03
N GLN A 115 -1.87 14.44 17.03
CA GLN A 115 -3.06 15.28 16.82
C GLN A 115 -3.66 15.07 15.43
N LEU A 116 -4.98 15.23 15.34
CA LEU A 116 -5.68 15.35 14.07
C LEU A 116 -6.03 16.81 13.82
N GLN A 117 -5.49 17.39 12.75
CA GLN A 117 -5.83 18.72 12.29
C GLN A 117 -6.73 18.60 11.04
N GLY A 118 -7.97 19.09 11.15
CA GLY A 118 -8.94 18.92 10.07
C GLY A 118 -9.34 17.46 9.85
N LYS A 119 -9.56 17.05 8.58
CA LYS A 119 -10.02 15.70 8.24
C LYS A 119 -8.90 14.72 7.87
N ASN A 120 -7.74 15.27 7.52
CA ASN A 120 -6.75 14.61 6.69
C ASN A 120 -5.32 14.85 7.16
N ASP A 121 -5.10 15.82 8.04
CA ASP A 121 -3.75 16.16 8.47
C ASP A 121 -3.52 15.54 9.84
N VAL A 122 -2.47 14.72 9.95
CA VAL A 122 -2.04 14.05 11.17
C VAL A 122 -0.72 14.64 11.59
N ILE A 123 -0.65 15.10 12.84
CA ILE A 123 0.54 15.73 13.40
C ILE A 123 1.13 14.78 14.45
N LEU A 124 2.42 14.53 14.35
CA LEU A 124 3.22 13.83 15.36
C LEU A 124 4.15 14.85 16.02
N GLU A 125 4.05 14.95 17.33
CA GLU A 125 4.90 15.79 18.16
C GLU A 125 5.93 14.92 18.87
N PHE A 126 7.15 15.44 19.02
CA PHE A 126 8.27 14.79 19.67
C PHE A 126 8.63 15.52 20.96
N HIS A 127 9.29 14.82 21.87
CA HIS A 127 9.83 15.46 23.07
C HIS A 127 10.88 16.51 22.68
N VAL A 128 10.78 17.69 23.28
CA VAL A 128 11.79 18.75 23.16
C VAL A 128 12.65 18.67 24.41
N ASP A 129 13.80 18.01 24.30
CA ASP A 129 14.76 17.96 25.40
C ASP A 129 15.59 19.24 25.41
N ASP A 130 15.21 20.20 26.26
CA ASP A 130 15.97 21.45 26.50
C ASP A 130 17.31 21.22 27.25
N THR A 131 17.71 19.97 27.47
CA THR A 131 18.90 19.58 28.24
C THR A 131 20.07 19.07 27.39
N THR A 132 19.92 18.96 26.05
CA THR A 132 21.04 18.59 25.17
C THR A 132 21.95 19.81 24.95
N GLY A 133 22.90 19.98 25.85
CA GLY A 133 23.87 21.07 25.80
C GLY A 133 24.64 21.13 24.48
N ALA A 134 24.68 22.31 23.87
CA ALA A 134 25.64 22.87 22.90
C ALA A 134 26.05 22.08 21.62
N ASN A 135 25.77 20.78 21.49
CA ASN A 135 26.32 19.90 20.46
C ASN A 135 25.30 19.36 19.46
N GLU A 136 24.00 19.46 19.75
CA GLU A 136 22.92 19.22 18.79
C GLU A 136 22.37 20.58 18.35
N LYS A 137 22.48 20.90 17.06
CA LYS A 137 22.08 22.23 16.55
C LYS A 137 20.61 22.32 16.16
N ASP A 138 19.99 21.21 15.78
CA ASP A 138 18.61 21.14 15.31
C ASP A 138 17.91 19.89 15.89
N SER A 139 16.78 20.09 16.57
CA SER A 139 15.94 19.01 17.11
C SER A 139 14.65 18.89 16.33
N LEU A 140 14.24 17.65 16.02
CA LEU A 140 12.95 17.40 15.37
C LEU A 140 11.83 17.61 16.39
N MET A 141 10.99 18.63 16.18
CA MET A 141 9.89 18.95 17.10
C MET A 141 8.55 18.35 16.64
N GLU A 142 8.29 18.42 15.33
CA GLU A 142 6.99 18.06 14.77
C GLU A 142 7.14 17.49 13.36
N ILE A 143 6.32 16.49 13.03
CA ILE A 143 6.07 16.05 11.65
C ILE A 143 4.57 16.08 11.40
N SER A 144 4.16 16.79 10.34
CA SER A 144 2.78 16.75 9.83
C SER A 144 2.69 15.93 8.55
N PHE A 145 1.76 14.98 8.53
CA PHE A 145 1.40 14.18 7.37
C PHE A 145 0.01 14.59 6.87
N GLN A 146 -0.05 15.08 5.64
CA GLN A 146 -1.32 15.19 4.94
C GLN A 146 -1.70 13.83 4.35
N LEU A 147 -2.50 13.08 5.10
CA LEU A 147 -3.12 11.86 4.62
C LEU A 147 -4.23 12.25 3.64
N LYS A 148 -4.03 11.92 2.37
CA LYS A 148 -5.19 11.88 1.48
C LYS A 148 -6.03 10.69 1.93
N PRO A 149 -7.25 10.92 2.45
CA PRO A 149 -8.09 9.85 2.90
C PRO A 149 -8.35 9.02 1.65
N SER A 150 -8.22 7.70 1.78
CA SER A 150 -9.00 6.72 1.03
C SER A 150 -9.46 7.21 -0.34
N TYR A 151 -8.78 6.82 -1.42
CA TYR A 151 -9.09 7.30 -2.77
C TYR A 151 -10.61 7.34 -2.99
N VAL A 152 -11.16 8.56 -3.07
CA VAL A 152 -12.59 8.79 -3.25
C VAL A 152 -12.85 8.87 -4.74
N PHE A 153 -13.52 7.88 -5.28
CA PHE A 153 -13.87 7.86 -6.69
C PHE A 153 -15.35 8.19 -6.85
N SER A 154 -15.64 9.14 -7.74
CA SER A 154 -16.98 9.28 -8.28
C SER A 154 -17.29 7.99 -9.05
N SER A 155 -18.33 7.28 -8.64
CA SER A 155 -18.70 6.02 -9.26
C SER A 155 -20.21 5.83 -9.25
N HIS A 156 -20.70 5.03 -10.17
CA HIS A 156 -22.08 4.58 -10.17
C HIS A 156 -22.15 3.15 -9.69
N LEU A 157 -22.96 2.89 -8.66
CA LEU A 157 -23.25 1.54 -8.20
C LEU A 157 -24.47 1.00 -8.95
N SER A 158 -24.33 -0.20 -9.53
CA SER A 158 -25.42 -0.92 -10.17
C SER A 158 -25.73 -2.24 -9.47
N PHE A 159 -27.03 -2.48 -9.26
CA PHE A 159 -27.58 -3.77 -8.89
C PHE A 159 -28.33 -4.33 -10.11
N ASN A 160 -27.88 -5.46 -10.65
CA ASN A 160 -28.55 -6.19 -11.73
C ASN A 160 -28.93 -5.37 -13.00
N VAL A 161 -28.08 -4.45 -13.44
CA VAL A 161 -28.18 -3.66 -14.71
C VAL A 161 -29.37 -2.67 -14.79
N VAL A 162 -30.40 -2.79 -13.96
CA VAL A 162 -31.63 -1.97 -14.06
C VAL A 162 -31.51 -0.60 -13.36
N GLN A 163 -30.68 -0.49 -12.31
CA GLN A 163 -30.58 0.75 -11.54
C GLN A 163 -29.14 1.21 -11.39
N ILE A 164 -28.84 2.42 -11.85
CA ILE A 164 -27.54 3.07 -11.78
C ILE A 164 -27.65 4.23 -10.79
N ASN A 165 -27.03 4.11 -9.62
CA ASN A 165 -27.06 5.16 -8.60
C ASN A 165 -25.70 5.88 -8.56
N PRO A 166 -25.64 7.20 -8.80
CA PRO A 166 -24.40 7.95 -8.62
C PRO A 166 -24.05 8.03 -7.13
N GLY A 167 -22.75 8.02 -6.83
CA GLY A 167 -22.26 8.09 -5.46
C GLY A 167 -20.74 8.18 -5.37
N GLN A 168 -20.25 8.07 -4.14
CA GLN A 168 -18.82 8.09 -3.84
C GLN A 168 -18.41 6.73 -3.32
N LEU A 169 -17.45 6.09 -4.01
CA LEU A 169 -16.74 4.93 -3.50
C LEU A 169 -15.50 5.41 -2.75
N LYS A 170 -15.29 4.88 -1.56
CA LYS A 170 -14.08 5.03 -0.76
C LYS A 170 -13.46 3.66 -0.56
N VAL A 171 -12.13 3.59 -0.69
CA VAL A 171 -11.36 2.37 -0.43
C VAL A 171 -10.38 2.62 0.71
N HIS A 172 -10.28 1.69 1.65
CA HIS A 172 -9.37 1.74 2.80
C HIS A 172 -8.79 0.36 3.09
N PRO A 173 -7.71 0.23 3.90
CA PRO A 173 -7.09 -1.08 4.15
C PRO A 173 -8.04 -2.12 4.77
N GLY A 174 -9.08 -1.65 5.48
CA GLY A 174 -10.13 -2.49 6.07
C GLY A 174 -11.27 -2.88 5.12
N GLY A 175 -11.33 -2.38 3.89
CA GLY A 175 -12.42 -2.70 2.97
C GLY A 175 -12.85 -1.55 2.06
N ILE A 176 -14.14 -1.50 1.74
CA ILE A 176 -14.73 -0.48 0.89
C ILE A 176 -16.00 0.11 1.52
N LEU A 177 -16.23 1.38 1.24
CA LEU A 177 -17.44 2.10 1.63
C LEU A 177 -18.00 2.88 0.45
N TRP A 178 -19.27 2.71 0.15
CA TRP A 178 -19.96 3.46 -0.89
C TRP A 178 -21.16 4.23 -0.33
N LYS A 179 -21.30 5.49 -0.72
CA LYS A 179 -22.43 6.34 -0.34
C LYS A 179 -23.12 6.94 -1.54
N LYS A 180 -24.45 6.79 -1.61
CA LYS A 180 -25.30 7.35 -2.66
C LYS A 180 -25.30 8.89 -2.63
N GLN A 181 -25.27 9.51 -3.81
CA GLN A 181 -25.48 10.95 -3.96
C GLN A 181 -26.93 11.32 -3.61
N GLY A 182 -27.12 12.37 -2.82
CA GLY A 182 -28.46 12.77 -2.34
C GLY A 182 -28.87 12.12 -1.01
N GLY A 183 -28.00 11.34 -0.37
CA GLY A 183 -28.24 10.76 0.95
C GLY A 183 -28.66 9.28 0.90
N GLY A 184 -28.59 8.62 2.07
CA GLY A 184 -28.86 7.19 2.23
C GLY A 184 -27.87 6.48 3.15
N LYS A 185 -28.20 5.24 3.53
CA LYS A 185 -27.30 4.36 4.29
C LYS A 185 -26.07 4.03 3.43
N ALA A 186 -24.88 4.12 4.02
CA ALA A 186 -23.66 3.69 3.35
C ALA A 186 -23.66 2.16 3.20
N VAL A 187 -23.16 1.69 2.07
CA VAL A 187 -22.83 0.28 1.86
C VAL A 187 -21.38 0.12 2.26
N GLU A 188 -21.12 -0.68 3.28
CA GLU A 188 -19.77 -0.98 3.76
C GLU A 188 -19.53 -2.47 3.60
N VAL A 189 -18.34 -2.82 3.11
CA VAL A 189 -17.92 -4.21 2.92
C VAL A 189 -16.53 -4.33 3.53
N ASP A 190 -16.42 -5.18 4.54
CA ASP A 190 -15.14 -5.46 5.19
C ASP A 190 -14.24 -6.25 4.25
N LYS A 191 -12.92 -6.03 4.36
CA LYS A 191 -11.91 -6.77 3.59
C LYS A 191 -12.08 -8.28 3.74
N SER A 192 -12.41 -8.77 4.93
CA SER A 192 -12.59 -10.19 5.21
C SER A 192 -13.79 -10.79 4.46
N ASP A 193 -14.75 -9.97 4.03
CA ASP A 193 -15.92 -10.42 3.26
C ASP A 193 -15.67 -10.40 1.75
N ILE A 194 -14.64 -9.69 1.27
CA ILE A 194 -14.29 -9.63 -0.14
C ILE A 194 -13.65 -10.95 -0.57
N SER A 195 -14.31 -11.64 -1.50
CA SER A 195 -13.82 -12.89 -2.08
C SER A 195 -13.18 -12.71 -3.45
N GLY A 196 -13.29 -11.53 -4.07
CA GLY A 196 -12.64 -11.26 -5.36
C GLY A 196 -12.94 -9.87 -5.93
N LEU A 197 -11.97 -9.36 -6.69
CA LEU A 197 -12.03 -8.08 -7.38
C LEU A 197 -11.78 -8.30 -8.88
N THR A 198 -12.61 -7.72 -9.72
CA THR A 198 -12.47 -7.85 -11.18
C THR A 198 -12.64 -6.53 -11.88
N TRP A 199 -11.67 -6.17 -12.71
CA TRP A 199 -11.76 -5.07 -13.67
C TRP A 199 -12.40 -5.52 -14.97
N MET A 200 -13.23 -4.64 -15.53
CA MET A 200 -13.79 -4.83 -16.87
C MET A 200 -13.82 -3.50 -17.61
N LYS A 201 -13.36 -3.52 -18.86
CA LYS A 201 -13.52 -2.38 -19.77
C LYS A 201 -14.99 -2.29 -20.18
N VAL A 202 -15.61 -1.14 -20.00
CA VAL A 202 -16.99 -0.88 -20.43
C VAL A 202 -17.04 0.36 -21.33
N PRO A 203 -18.10 0.59 -22.12
CA PRO A 203 -18.16 1.78 -22.95
C PRO A 203 -17.90 3.06 -22.14
N ARG A 204 -16.91 3.84 -22.60
CA ARG A 204 -16.51 5.16 -22.06
C ARG A 204 -15.86 5.18 -20.67
N THR A 205 -15.84 4.09 -19.90
CA THR A 205 -15.29 4.04 -18.53
C THR A 205 -14.77 2.64 -18.17
N ASN A 206 -14.20 2.46 -16.98
CA ASN A 206 -13.89 1.14 -16.43
C ASN A 206 -14.89 0.77 -15.33
N GLN A 207 -15.08 -0.54 -15.13
CA GLN A 207 -15.92 -1.12 -14.09
C GLN A 207 -15.10 -1.95 -13.11
N LEU A 208 -15.28 -1.70 -11.81
CA LEU A 208 -14.82 -2.55 -10.72
C LEU A 208 -15.97 -3.41 -10.22
N ALA A 209 -15.82 -4.73 -10.30
CA ALA A 209 -16.72 -5.69 -9.67
C ALA A 209 -16.10 -6.21 -8.36
N VAL A 210 -16.87 -6.12 -7.27
CA VAL A 210 -16.50 -6.62 -5.94
C VAL A 210 -17.42 -7.79 -5.60
N ARG A 211 -16.83 -8.98 -5.49
CA ARG A 211 -17.53 -10.19 -5.08
C ARG A 211 -17.32 -10.38 -3.58
N ILE A 212 -18.41 -10.60 -2.85
CA ILE A 212 -18.35 -10.95 -1.43
C ILE A 212 -18.65 -12.43 -1.23
N LYS A 213 -18.23 -12.98 -0.09
CA LYS A 213 -18.37 -14.41 0.27
C LYS A 213 -19.82 -14.92 0.20
N ASP A 214 -20.80 -14.07 0.48
CA ASP A 214 -22.23 -14.40 0.40
C ASP A 214 -22.79 -14.47 -1.03
N GLY A 215 -21.92 -14.39 -2.05
CA GLY A 215 -22.30 -14.49 -3.46
C GLY A 215 -22.84 -13.19 -4.08
N LEU A 216 -23.08 -12.15 -3.26
CA LEU A 216 -23.46 -10.83 -3.75
C LEU A 216 -22.30 -10.18 -4.53
N LYS A 217 -22.65 -9.41 -5.57
CA LYS A 217 -21.69 -8.71 -6.44
C LYS A 217 -22.07 -7.24 -6.54
N TYR A 218 -21.18 -6.37 -6.09
CA TYR A 218 -21.30 -4.92 -6.29
C TYR A 218 -20.52 -4.51 -7.54
N LYS A 219 -21.14 -3.70 -8.40
CA LYS A 219 -20.51 -3.20 -9.63
C LYS A 219 -20.45 -1.69 -9.61
N PHE A 220 -19.24 -1.15 -9.58
CA PHE A 220 -18.95 0.27 -9.62
C PHE A 220 -18.45 0.65 -11.01
N THR A 221 -19.03 1.65 -11.66
CA THR A 221 -18.59 2.16 -12.97
C THR A 221 -18.25 3.65 -12.89
N GLY A 222 -17.51 4.19 -13.86
CA GLY A 222 -17.11 5.61 -13.87
C GLY A 222 -15.62 5.86 -13.66
N PHE A 223 -14.81 4.80 -13.55
CA PHE A 223 -13.37 4.93 -13.35
C PHE A 223 -12.64 5.25 -14.66
N ARG A 224 -11.66 6.15 -14.61
CA ARG A 224 -10.73 6.43 -15.70
C ARG A 224 -9.62 5.39 -15.72
N ASP A 225 -8.83 5.34 -16.78
CA ASP A 225 -7.71 4.39 -16.90
C ASP A 225 -6.66 4.60 -15.80
N GLN A 226 -6.40 5.85 -15.41
CA GLN A 226 -5.52 6.17 -14.28
C GLN A 226 -6.04 5.62 -12.94
N ASP A 227 -7.37 5.56 -12.77
CA ASP A 227 -8.00 5.11 -11.54
C ASP A 227 -7.85 3.58 -11.39
N VAL A 228 -7.86 2.82 -12.51
CA VAL A 228 -7.63 1.36 -12.54
C VAL A 228 -6.24 1.03 -11.98
N ILE A 229 -5.20 1.69 -12.48
CA ILE A 229 -3.82 1.46 -12.03
C ILE A 229 -3.69 1.77 -10.53
N SER A 230 -4.24 2.92 -10.11
CA SER A 230 -4.15 3.37 -8.72
C SER A 230 -4.86 2.42 -7.76
N LEU A 231 -6.06 1.94 -8.12
CA LEU A 231 -6.84 1.02 -7.32
C LEU A 231 -6.25 -0.40 -7.28
N THR A 232 -5.74 -0.91 -8.41
CA THR A 232 -5.06 -2.22 -8.44
C THR A 232 -3.87 -2.24 -7.49
N ASN A 233 -3.03 -1.20 -7.54
CA ASN A 233 -1.89 -1.08 -6.63
C ASN A 233 -2.34 -0.97 -5.17
N PHE A 234 -3.40 -0.19 -4.90
CA PHE A 234 -3.94 -0.06 -3.55
C PHE A 234 -4.45 -1.40 -2.99
N PHE A 235 -5.26 -2.14 -3.76
CA PHE A 235 -5.78 -3.43 -3.33
C PHE A 235 -4.68 -4.45 -3.10
N GLN A 236 -3.64 -4.45 -3.94
CA GLN A 236 -2.51 -5.35 -3.78
C GLN A 236 -1.65 -4.99 -2.55
N ASN A 237 -1.24 -3.72 -2.42
CA ASN A 237 -0.28 -3.30 -1.40
C ASN A 237 -0.92 -3.13 -0.03
N SER A 238 -2.13 -2.59 0.04
CA SER A 238 -2.79 -2.25 1.31
C SER A 238 -3.80 -3.29 1.76
N CYS A 239 -4.45 -4.00 0.82
CA CYS A 239 -5.44 -5.02 1.15
C CYS A 239 -4.92 -6.46 0.96
N GLY A 240 -3.80 -6.67 0.27
CA GLY A 240 -3.35 -8.02 -0.10
C GLY A 240 -4.32 -8.75 -1.05
N LEU A 241 -5.15 -8.01 -1.78
CA LEU A 241 -6.15 -8.53 -2.72
C LEU A 241 -5.66 -8.33 -4.15
N THR A 242 -5.61 -9.41 -4.92
CA THR A 242 -5.31 -9.36 -6.36
C THR A 242 -6.56 -9.04 -7.16
N THR A 243 -6.43 -8.15 -8.14
CA THR A 243 -7.50 -7.86 -9.11
C THR A 243 -7.31 -8.69 -10.37
N GLU A 244 -8.38 -9.27 -10.89
CA GLU A 244 -8.38 -9.92 -12.20
C GLU A 244 -8.89 -8.96 -13.29
N GLU A 245 -8.37 -9.06 -14.50
CA GLU A 245 -8.94 -8.36 -15.65
C GLU A 245 -9.82 -9.31 -16.47
N LYS A 246 -11.05 -8.89 -16.75
CA LYS A 246 -11.94 -9.59 -17.69
C LYS A 246 -12.25 -8.71 -18.89
N GLN A 247 -12.12 -9.30 -20.07
CA GLN A 247 -12.66 -8.70 -21.28
C GLN A 247 -14.19 -8.59 -21.17
N PRO A 248 -14.81 -7.50 -21.66
CA PRO A 248 -16.26 -7.45 -21.78
C PRO A 248 -16.71 -8.59 -22.68
N MET A 249 -17.62 -9.45 -22.19
CA MET A 249 -18.30 -10.39 -23.08
C MET A 249 -19.08 -9.56 -24.10
N THR A 250 -18.80 -9.78 -25.38
CA THR A 250 -19.52 -9.10 -26.43
C THR A 250 -20.91 -9.74 -26.53
N PHE A 251 -21.92 -8.98 -26.95
CA PHE A 251 -23.28 -9.50 -27.15
C PHE A 251 -23.31 -10.73 -28.10
N SER A 252 -22.30 -10.85 -28.96
CA SER A 252 -22.07 -11.99 -29.85
C SER A 252 -21.73 -13.28 -29.08
N ASP A 253 -21.00 -13.18 -27.97
CA ASP A 253 -20.56 -14.33 -27.18
C ASP A 253 -21.74 -14.96 -26.40
N ASP A 254 -22.68 -14.13 -25.95
CA ASP A 254 -23.92 -14.59 -25.29
C ASP A 254 -24.81 -15.37 -26.27
N ILE A 255 -25.03 -14.86 -27.49
CA ILE A 255 -25.85 -15.55 -28.50
C ILE A 255 -25.21 -16.86 -28.91
N THR A 256 -23.89 -16.90 -29.14
CA THR A 256 -23.19 -18.11 -29.59
C THR A 256 -23.18 -19.19 -28.50
N THR A 257 -23.04 -18.79 -27.23
CA THR A 257 -23.10 -19.69 -26.07
C THR A 257 -24.52 -20.22 -25.84
N ILE A 258 -25.54 -19.35 -25.98
CA ILE A 258 -26.95 -19.75 -25.90
C ILE A 258 -27.31 -20.69 -27.05
N LEU A 259 -26.97 -20.35 -28.31
CA LEU A 259 -27.26 -21.18 -29.48
C LEU A 259 -26.53 -22.54 -29.44
N SER A 260 -25.32 -22.62 -28.89
CA SER A 260 -24.61 -23.90 -28.71
C SER A 260 -25.17 -24.74 -27.56
N SER A 261 -25.82 -24.12 -26.57
CA SER A 261 -26.53 -24.83 -25.50
C SER A 261 -27.92 -25.32 -25.91
N ILE A 262 -28.49 -24.79 -26.99
CA ILE A 262 -29.72 -25.30 -27.61
C ILE A 262 -29.30 -26.28 -28.70
N ASN A 263 -29.30 -27.57 -28.38
CA ASN A 263 -28.93 -28.64 -29.30
C ASN A 263 -29.98 -28.79 -30.43
N LEU A 264 -29.97 -27.90 -31.42
CA LEU A 264 -30.89 -27.90 -32.58
C LEU A 264 -30.42 -28.85 -33.69
N ASN A 265 -30.09 -30.10 -33.36
CA ASN A 265 -29.84 -31.14 -34.37
C ASN A 265 -31.15 -31.68 -35.00
N GLY A 266 -32.13 -30.80 -35.20
CA GLY A 266 -33.36 -31.06 -35.95
C GLY A 266 -33.28 -30.33 -37.28
N SER A 267 -33.12 -31.09 -38.37
CA SER A 267 -33.06 -30.60 -39.75
C SER A 267 -34.22 -29.66 -40.08
N ILE A 268 -33.94 -28.37 -40.32
CA ILE A 268 -34.92 -27.44 -40.90
C ILE A 268 -34.69 -27.44 -42.42
N GLN A 269 -35.64 -27.99 -43.17
CA GLN A 269 -35.65 -27.91 -44.65
C GLN A 269 -35.90 -26.45 -45.09
N PRO A 270 -35.23 -25.95 -46.15
CA PRO A 270 -35.44 -24.58 -46.62
C PRO A 270 -36.83 -24.43 -47.25
N MET A 271 -37.58 -23.41 -46.84
CA MET A 271 -38.82 -22.99 -47.50
C MET A 271 -38.47 -22.13 -48.72
N THR A 272 -38.91 -22.56 -49.91
CA THR A 272 -38.87 -21.76 -51.13
C THR A 272 -39.96 -20.70 -51.09
N PHE A 273 -39.60 -19.42 -51.27
CA PHE A 273 -40.57 -18.36 -51.50
C PHE A 273 -40.96 -18.31 -52.98
N SER A 274 -42.26 -18.21 -53.24
CA SER A 274 -42.83 -17.96 -54.56
C SER A 274 -42.79 -16.45 -54.82
N ASP A 275 -42.07 -16.03 -55.85
CA ASP A 275 -42.12 -14.66 -56.35
C ASP A 275 -43.41 -14.47 -57.14
N ASP A 276 -44.37 -13.78 -56.53
CA ASP A 276 -45.38 -13.03 -57.27
C ASP A 276 -45.87 -11.88 -56.39
N ILE A 277 -45.58 -10.65 -56.81
CA ILE A 277 -46.56 -9.59 -57.08
C ILE A 277 -45.79 -8.41 -57.65
N THR A 278 -45.94 -8.24 -58.96
CA THR A 278 -45.67 -7.03 -59.72
C THR A 278 -46.65 -5.92 -59.34
N THR A 279 -46.08 -4.71 -59.20
CA THR A 279 -46.63 -3.37 -59.48
C THR A 279 -48.13 -3.25 -59.73
N ILE A 280 -48.86 -2.46 -58.90
CA ILE A 280 -49.28 -1.05 -59.15
C ILE A 280 -49.43 -0.35 -57.80
#